data_AF-A0A534JA71-F1
#
_entry.id   AF-A0A534JA71-F1
#
_cell.length_a   1.000
_cell.length_b   1.000
_cell.length_c   1.000
_cell.angle_alpha   90.00
_cell.angle_beta   90.00
_cell.angle_gamma   90.00
#
_symmetry.space_group_name_H-M   'P 1'
#
loop_
_entity.id
_entity.type
_entity.pdbx_description
1 polymer ?
#
loop_
_entity_poly.entity_id
_entity_poly.type
_entity_poly.pdbx_seq_one_letter_code
_entity_poly.pdbx_strand_id
1 'polypeptide(L)' 'MGGVTHFGFRLVNAKDIKAAATAVENAGGKVLERGEFVPGEPYIFASDPDGYRLEIWYE' A
#
# COMPACT_ATOMS: atom_id res chain seq x y z
N MET A 1 -10.27 -18.56 -10.08
CA MET A 1 -8.83 -18.87 -10.18
C MET A 1 -8.20 -18.55 -8.85
N GLY A 2 -7.60 -19.54 -8.18
CA GLY A 2 -6.94 -19.37 -6.89
C GLY A 2 -5.51 -18.86 -7.11
N GLY A 3 -5.24 -17.64 -6.69
CA GLY A 3 -3.93 -16.99 -6.72
C GLY A 3 -3.88 -15.89 -5.67
N VAL A 4 -2.68 -15.39 -5.36
CA VAL A 4 -2.52 -14.25 -4.45
C VAL A 4 -3.10 -13.01 -5.14
N THR A 5 -4.07 -12.35 -4.49
CA THR A 5 -4.71 -11.14 -5.01
C THR A 5 -3.87 -9.88 -4.75
N HIS A 6 -3.22 -9.82 -3.60
CA HIS A 6 -2.21 -8.81 -3.23
C HIS A 6 -1.40 -9.28 -2.02
N PHE A 7 -0.26 -8.62 -1.77
CA PHE A 7 0.50 -8.74 -0.52
C PHE A 7 0.21 -7.56 0.40
N GLY A 8 0.00 -7.84 1.68
CA GLY A 8 -0.35 -6.84 2.67
C GLY A 8 0.79 -6.46 3.60
N PHE A 9 0.99 -5.16 3.84
CA PHE A 9 1.88 -4.62 4.86
C PHE A 9 1.11 -3.68 5.80
N ARG A 10 0.94 -4.09 7.05
CA ARG A 10 0.32 -3.25 8.06
C ARG A 10 1.34 -2.30 8.68
N LEU A 11 1.02 -1.01 8.68
CA LEU A 11 1.77 0.03 9.35
C LEU A 11 1.54 -0.03 10.86
N VAL A 12 2.55 0.39 11.62
CA VAL A 12 2.44 0.54 13.08
C VAL A 12 1.92 1.93 13.46
N ASN A 13 1.95 2.90 12.54
CA ASN A 13 1.47 4.26 12.75
C ASN A 13 0.84 4.82 11.46
N ALA A 14 -0.38 5.35 11.56
CA ALA A 14 -1.10 5.96 10.44
C ALA A 14 -0.30 7.06 9.72
N LYS A 15 0.54 7.79 10.45
CA LYS A 15 1.35 8.89 9.91
C LYS A 15 2.39 8.44 8.89
N ASP A 16 2.74 7.15 8.90
CA ASP A 16 3.76 6.61 8.02
C ASP A 16 3.24 6.33 6.60
N ILE A 17 1.94 6.51 6.34
CA ILE A 17 1.34 6.20 5.02
C ILE A 17 2.00 6.98 3.86
N LYS A 18 2.38 8.23 4.10
CA LYS A 18 3.10 9.04 3.08
C LYS A 18 4.53 8.54 2.85
N ALA A 19 5.20 8.12 3.92
CA ALA A 19 6.52 7.52 3.83
C ALA A 19 6.46 6.18 3.08
N ALA A 20 5.42 5.38 3.30
CA ALA A 20 5.18 4.14 2.58
C ALA A 20 4.96 4.37 1.07
N ALA A 21 4.13 5.35 0.68
CA ALA A 21 3.98 5.72 -0.74
C ALA A 21 5.33 6.08 -1.39
N THR A 22 6.12 6.91 -0.70
CA THR A 22 7.44 7.35 -1.18
C THR A 22 8.40 6.16 -1.31
N ALA A 23 8.36 5.22 -0.36
CA ALA A 23 9.19 4.02 -0.39
C ALA A 23 8.84 3.11 -1.58
N VAL A 24 7.55 2.96 -1.89
CA VAL A 24 7.08 2.23 -3.09
C VAL A 24 7.64 2.88 -4.36
N GLU A 25 7.48 4.19 -4.53
CA GLU A 25 7.94 4.91 -5.74
C GLU A 25 9.47 4.83 -5.89
N ASN A 26 10.22 5.02 -4.80
CA ASN A 26 11.68 4.92 -4.80
C ASN A 26 12.18 3.50 -5.12
N ALA A 27 11.40 2.47 -4.79
CA ALA A 27 11.70 1.08 -5.13
C ALA A 27 11.30 0.70 -6.56
N GLY A 28 10.78 1.64 -7.36
CA GLY A 28 10.31 1.40 -8.73
C GLY A 28 8.87 0.89 -8.82
N GLY A 29 8.15 0.83 -7.70
CA GLY A 29 6.73 0.55 -7.68
C GLY A 29 5.90 1.78 -8.07
N LYS A 30 4.59 1.57 -8.21
CA LYS A 30 3.64 2.62 -8.58
C LYS A 30 2.45 2.63 -7.63
N VAL A 31 2.14 3.79 -7.06
CA VAL A 31 0.89 4.00 -6.32
C VAL A 31 -0.28 4.00 -7.30
N LEU A 32 -1.26 3.12 -7.05
CA LEU A 32 -2.46 2.96 -7.87
C LEU A 32 -3.66 3.69 -7.27
N GLU A 33 -3.82 3.60 -5.95
CA GLU A 33 -4.96 4.12 -5.21
C GLU A 33 -4.52 4.49 -3.79
N ARG A 34 -5.17 5.50 -3.20
CA ARG A 34 -4.96 5.93 -1.81
C ARG A 34 -6.25 6.48 -1.24
N GLY A 35 -6.46 6.26 0.05
CA GLY A 35 -7.64 6.75 0.75
C GLY A 35 -7.60 6.45 2.24
N GLU A 36 -8.77 6.50 2.85
CA GLU A 36 -9.03 6.02 4.20
C GLU A 36 -10.22 5.07 4.16
N PHE A 37 -10.18 3.97 4.90
CA PHE A 37 -11.34 3.09 5.05
C PHE A 37 -12.38 3.75 5.96
N VAL A 38 -11.89 4.29 7.08
CA VAL A 38 -12.59 5.19 8.02
C VAL A 38 -11.60 6.27 8.50
N PRO A 39 -12.07 7.37 9.11
CA PRO A 39 -11.19 8.44 9.57
C PRO A 39 -10.06 7.93 10.47
N GLY A 40 -8.81 8.09 10.02
CA GLY A 40 -7.62 7.65 10.75
C GLY A 40 -7.07 6.27 10.37
N GLU A 41 -7.73 5.55 9.46
CA GLU A 41 -7.28 4.26 8.90
C GLU A 41 -6.90 4.42 7.42
N PRO A 42 -5.73 5.02 7.13
CA PRO A 42 -5.30 5.26 5.76
C PRO A 42 -4.79 3.99 5.08
N TYR A 43 -4.98 3.92 3.76
CA TYR A 43 -4.45 2.84 2.93
C TYR A 43 -3.86 3.35 1.60
N ILE A 44 -3.00 2.52 1.01
CA ILE A 44 -2.47 2.63 -0.34
C ILE A 44 -2.56 1.26 -1.01
N PHE A 45 -3.07 1.23 -2.25
CA PHE A 45 -2.77 0.15 -3.17
C PHE A 45 -1.65 0.56 -4.13
N ALA A 46 -0.70 -0.33 -4.34
CA ALA A 46 0.42 -0.13 -5.26
C ALA A 46 0.64 -1.36 -6.15
N SER A 47 1.41 -1.19 -7.23
CA SER A 47 2.03 -2.30 -7.96
C SER A 47 3.54 -2.28 -7.77
N ASP A 48 4.15 -3.44 -7.58
CA ASP A 48 5.61 -3.59 -7.66
C ASP A 48 6.09 -3.70 -9.12
N PRO A 49 7.42 -3.72 -9.38
CA PRO A 49 7.97 -3.86 -10.74
C PRO A 49 7.59 -5.18 -11.45
N ASP A 50 7.26 -6.23 -10.70
CA ASP A 50 6.87 -7.53 -11.23
C ASP A 50 5.35 -7.61 -11.54
N GLY A 51 4.59 -6.58 -11.17
CA GLY A 51 3.16 -6.46 -11.42
C GLY A 51 2.27 -7.03 -10.30
N TYR A 52 2.85 -7.40 -9.15
CA TYR A 52 2.06 -7.78 -7.98
C TYR A 52 1.41 -6.55 -7.35
N ARG A 53 0.15 -6.71 -6.94
CA ARG A 53 -0.55 -5.69 -6.17
C ARG A 53 -0.11 -5.77 -4.71
N LEU A 54 0.17 -4.61 -4.13
CA LEU A 54 0.49 -4.43 -2.72
C LEU A 54 -0.63 -3.62 -2.06
N GLU A 55 -0.95 -3.95 -0.82
CA GLU A 55 -1.79 -3.15 0.07
C GLU A 55 -0.95 -2.72 1.27
N ILE A 56 -0.93 -1.43 1.56
CA ILE A 56 -0.28 -0.87 2.75
C ILE A 56 -1.32 -0.08 3.52
N TRP A 57 -1.60 -0.44 4.77
CA TRP A 57 -2.67 0.20 5.56
C TRP A 57 -2.31 0.36 7.03
N TYR A 58 -3.12 1.13 7.76
CA TYR A 58 -3.10 1.21 9.22
C TYR A 58 -4.50 0.98 9.78
N GLU A 59 -4.57 0.24 10.88
CA GLU A 59 -5.74 -0.02 11.76
C GLU A 59 -5.28 -0.06 13.22
#